data_AF-A0A972EHI7-F1
#
_entry.id   AF-A0A972EHI7-F1
#
_cell.length_a   1.000
_cell.length_b   1.000
_cell.length_c   1.000
_cell.angle_alpha   90.00
_cell.angle_beta   90.00
_cell.angle_gamma   90.00
#
_symmetry.space_group_name_H-M   'P 1'
#
loop_
_entity.id
_entity.type
_entity.pdbx_description
1 polymer ?
#
loop_
_entity_poly.entity_id
_entity_poly.type
_entity_poly.pdbx_seq_one_letter_code
_entity_poly.pdbx_strand_id
1 'polypeptide(L)'
;IFNNNAIKLTDANLRARLRMSTLYVIANNLNYLVVGTDNKAEMYTGYFTKYGDGGVDLQPIAELKKHEVYEWAEALGVPKKVINKDPSAGLWKGQTDEKEMGTTYEKIDLYLDGKSIPERDMRIIQKMHENSAHKRTVPPSPKLAHYSEE
;
A
#
# COMPACT_ATOMS: atom_id res chain seq x y z
N ILE A 1 -15.30 23.72 9.29
CA ILE A 1 -14.54 22.61 9.93
C ILE A 1 -13.83 21.72 8.89
N PHE A 2 -14.29 21.64 7.63
CA PHE A 2 -13.53 20.95 6.59
C PHE A 2 -12.33 21.76 6.09
N ASN A 3 -11.16 21.12 6.03
CA ASN A 3 -9.99 21.63 5.32
C ASN A 3 -10.18 21.36 3.82
N ASN A 4 -10.51 22.41 3.06
CA ASN A 4 -10.78 22.29 1.62
C ASN A 4 -9.57 21.75 0.82
N ASN A 5 -8.34 21.93 1.32
CA ASN A 5 -7.13 21.41 0.67
C ASN A 5 -6.99 19.89 0.83
N ALA A 6 -7.68 19.28 1.80
CA ALA A 6 -7.57 17.85 2.10
C ALA A 6 -8.75 17.02 1.55
N ILE A 7 -9.81 17.66 1.04
CA ILE A 7 -11.06 17.00 0.64
C ILE A 7 -10.80 15.80 -0.27
N LYS A 8 -9.96 15.98 -1.29
CA LYS A 8 -9.63 14.96 -2.28
C LYS A 8 -9.01 13.71 -1.64
N LEU A 9 -8.06 13.90 -0.72
CA LEU A 9 -7.39 12.81 -0.02
C LEU A 9 -8.31 12.15 1.00
N THR A 10 -9.13 12.93 1.73
CA THR A 10 -10.07 12.38 2.70
C THR A 10 -11.16 11.54 2.04
N ASP A 11 -11.65 11.98 0.89
CA ASP A 11 -12.65 11.29 0.07
C ASP A 11 -12.09 9.97 -0.51
N ALA A 12 -10.86 10.01 -1.03
CA ALA A 12 -10.14 8.81 -1.46
C ALA A 12 -9.99 7.76 -0.34
N ASN A 13 -9.49 8.19 0.82
CA ASN A 13 -9.30 7.30 1.97
C ASN A 13 -10.63 6.76 2.51
N LEU A 14 -11.71 7.55 2.47
CA LEU A 14 -13.04 7.09 2.86
C LEU A 14 -13.51 5.95 1.94
N ARG A 15 -13.38 6.10 0.61
CA ARG A 15 -13.73 5.02 -0.33
C ARG A 15 -12.93 3.74 -0.08
N ALA A 16 -11.63 3.84 0.16
CA ALA A 16 -10.80 2.68 0.47
C ALA A 16 -11.29 1.94 1.73
N ARG A 17 -11.65 2.68 2.79
CA ARG A 17 -12.19 2.11 4.03
C ARG A 17 -13.57 1.48 3.84
N LEU A 18 -14.44 2.08 3.03
CA LEU A 18 -15.74 1.49 2.71
C LEU A 18 -15.60 0.16 1.95
N ARG A 19 -14.61 0.05 1.05
CA ARG A 19 -14.30 -1.23 0.39
C ARG A 19 -13.84 -2.29 1.38
N MET A 20 -12.92 -1.94 2.28
CA MET A 20 -12.49 -2.82 3.37
C MET A 20 -13.68 -3.31 4.19
N SER A 21 -14.52 -2.40 4.68
CA SER A 21 -15.70 -2.79 5.47
C SER A 21 -16.65 -3.71 4.70
N THR A 22 -16.84 -3.46 3.40
CA THR A 22 -17.66 -4.31 2.53
C THR A 22 -17.08 -5.72 2.41
N LEU A 23 -15.77 -5.84 2.19
CA LEU A 23 -15.09 -7.13 2.07
C LEU A 23 -15.19 -7.93 3.37
N TYR A 24 -15.02 -7.31 4.53
CA TYR A 24 -15.17 -7.99 5.81
C TYR A 24 -16.62 -8.40 6.12
N VAL A 25 -17.63 -7.64 5.68
CA VAL A 25 -19.04 -8.08 5.78
C VAL A 25 -19.24 -9.39 5.01
N ILE A 26 -18.73 -9.46 3.78
CA ILE A 26 -18.83 -10.67 2.95
C ILE A 26 -18.03 -11.82 3.58
N ALA A 27 -16.79 -11.56 3.99
CA ALA A 27 -15.90 -12.56 4.56
C ALA A 27 -16.48 -13.16 5.85
N ASN A 28 -17.01 -12.34 6.75
CA ASN A 28 -17.66 -12.82 7.98
C ASN A 28 -18.91 -13.65 7.69
N ASN A 29 -19.72 -13.23 6.72
CA ASN A 29 -20.93 -13.96 6.34
C ASN A 29 -20.63 -15.33 5.70
N LEU A 30 -19.50 -15.44 5.00
CA LEU A 30 -19.09 -16.66 4.29
C LEU A 30 -18.00 -17.48 5.03
N ASN A 31 -17.56 -17.03 6.21
CA ASN A 31 -16.43 -17.59 6.95
C ASN A 31 -15.14 -17.66 6.13
N TYR A 32 -14.80 -16.56 5.44
CA TYR A 32 -13.60 -16.40 4.61
C TYR A 32 -12.58 -15.45 5.25
N LEU A 33 -11.38 -15.40 4.67
CA LEU A 33 -10.34 -14.41 4.98
C LEU A 33 -10.28 -13.35 3.87
N VAL A 34 -9.94 -12.11 4.24
CA VAL A 34 -9.70 -11.01 3.31
C VAL A 34 -8.23 -10.99 2.89
N VAL A 35 -7.98 -11.11 1.59
CA VAL A 35 -6.63 -11.11 0.99
C VAL A 35 -6.26 -9.69 0.52
N GLY A 36 -5.12 -9.19 0.97
CA GLY A 36 -4.55 -7.92 0.54
C GLY A 36 -3.66 -8.03 -0.70
N THR A 37 -3.45 -6.89 -1.34
CA THR A 37 -2.77 -6.79 -2.63
C THR A 37 -1.53 -5.91 -2.60
N ASP A 38 -1.13 -5.43 -1.42
CA ASP A 38 0.09 -4.63 -1.29
C ASP A 38 1.30 -5.48 -1.70
N ASN A 39 2.09 -4.97 -2.63
CA ASN A 39 3.38 -5.55 -2.99
C ASN A 39 4.54 -4.86 -2.23
N LYS A 40 5.77 -5.32 -2.43
CA LYS A 40 6.94 -4.84 -1.69
C LYS A 40 7.17 -3.34 -1.83
N ALA A 41 6.95 -2.79 -3.02
CA ALA A 41 7.09 -1.36 -3.28
C ALA A 41 6.04 -0.54 -2.51
N GLU A 42 4.77 -0.98 -2.52
CA GLU A 42 3.67 -0.34 -1.79
C GLU A 42 3.84 -0.44 -0.27
N MET A 43 4.23 -1.62 0.22
CA MET A 43 4.53 -1.84 1.63
C MET A 43 5.66 -0.94 2.11
N TYR A 44 6.78 -0.91 1.37
CA TYR A 44 7.95 -0.12 1.74
C TYR A 44 7.65 1.38 1.76
N THR A 45 6.99 1.90 0.73
CA THR A 45 6.65 3.33 0.62
C THR A 45 5.43 3.73 1.46
N GLY A 46 4.66 2.75 1.95
CA GLY A 46 3.40 2.97 2.66
C GLY A 46 2.30 3.54 1.76
N TYR A 47 2.33 3.20 0.47
CA TYR A 47 1.38 3.67 -0.54
C TYR A 47 0.08 2.84 -0.53
N PHE A 48 -0.60 2.88 0.61
CA PHE A 48 -1.90 2.25 0.85
C PHE A 48 -2.68 3.03 1.91
N THR A 49 -4.00 2.84 1.97
CA THR A 49 -4.84 3.45 3.01
C THR A 49 -4.76 2.62 4.29
N LYS A 50 -4.33 3.22 5.39
CA LYS A 50 -4.37 2.56 6.71
C LYS A 50 -5.82 2.21 7.07
N TYR A 51 -6.06 0.93 7.35
CA TYR A 51 -7.38 0.33 7.56
C TYR A 51 -8.36 0.48 6.37
N GLY A 52 -7.82 0.69 5.17
CA GLY A 52 -8.54 0.54 3.90
C GLY A 52 -8.06 -0.73 3.22
N ASP A 53 -7.46 -0.57 2.04
CA ASP A 53 -6.77 -1.64 1.30
C ASP A 53 -5.69 -2.36 2.12
N GLY A 54 -5.00 -1.68 3.04
CA GLY A 54 -4.05 -2.32 3.96
C GLY A 54 -4.66 -2.95 5.22
N GLY A 55 -6.00 -2.98 5.36
CA GLY A 55 -6.69 -3.67 6.46
C GLY A 55 -7.19 -5.03 5.98
N VAL A 56 -6.39 -6.08 6.19
CA VAL A 56 -6.58 -7.42 5.62
C VAL A 56 -6.05 -8.50 6.55
N ASP A 57 -6.36 -9.77 6.26
CA ASP A 57 -5.94 -10.92 7.06
C ASP A 57 -4.62 -11.56 6.57
N LEU A 58 -4.34 -11.52 5.26
CA LEU A 58 -3.09 -12.02 4.66
C LEU A 58 -2.66 -11.22 3.42
N GLN A 59 -1.36 -11.17 3.14
CA GLN A 59 -0.79 -10.44 2.00
C GLN A 59 0.18 -11.35 1.19
N PRO A 60 -0.32 -12.15 0.24
CA PRO A 60 0.47 -13.17 -0.45
C PRO A 60 1.57 -12.60 -1.37
N ILE A 61 1.47 -11.33 -1.76
CA ILE A 61 2.40 -10.68 -2.68
C ILE A 61 3.23 -9.56 -2.03
N ALA A 62 3.17 -9.42 -0.70
CA ALA A 62 3.86 -8.34 0.03
C ALA A 62 5.39 -8.34 -0.13
N GLU A 63 5.98 -9.49 -0.46
CA GLU A 63 7.42 -9.62 -0.70
C GLU A 63 7.82 -9.57 -2.18
N LEU A 64 6.84 -9.49 -3.09
CA LEU A 64 7.12 -9.37 -4.52
C LEU A 64 7.39 -7.90 -4.87
N LYS A 65 8.48 -7.66 -5.60
CA LYS A 65 8.76 -6.40 -6.28
C LYS A 65 7.76 -6.17 -7.41
N LYS A 66 7.62 -4.94 -7.89
CA LYS A 66 6.57 -4.63 -8.87
C LYS A 66 6.77 -5.39 -10.18
N HIS A 67 8.00 -5.53 -10.66
CA HIS A 67 8.26 -6.36 -11.86
C HIS A 67 7.90 -7.84 -11.65
N GLU A 68 8.17 -8.42 -10.48
CA GLU A 68 7.82 -9.81 -10.16
C GLU A 68 6.30 -10.02 -10.16
N VAL A 69 5.53 -9.03 -9.70
CA VAL A 69 4.05 -9.04 -9.81
C VAL A 69 3.61 -9.11 -11.27
N TYR A 70 4.24 -8.36 -12.17
CA TYR A 70 3.93 -8.43 -13.61
C TYR A 70 4.33 -9.77 -14.22
N GLU A 71 5.50 -10.31 -13.88
CA GLU A 71 5.95 -11.62 -14.34
C GLU A 71 4.98 -12.73 -13.90
N TRP A 72 4.52 -12.70 -12.65
CA TRP A 72 3.51 -13.63 -12.15
C TRP A 72 2.18 -13.47 -12.86
N ALA A 73 1.74 -12.22 -13.11
CA ALA A 73 0.51 -11.96 -13.83
C ALA A 73 0.55 -12.55 -15.25
N GLU A 74 1.69 -12.43 -15.95
CA GLU A 74 1.88 -13.05 -17.26
C GLU A 74 1.86 -14.57 -17.20
N ALA A 75 2.60 -15.16 -16.25
CA ALA A 75 2.66 -16.61 -16.07
C ALA A 75 1.29 -17.22 -15.72
N LEU A 76 0.46 -16.49 -14.96
CA LEU A 76 -0.90 -16.91 -14.57
C LEU A 76 -1.97 -16.60 -15.64
N GLY A 77 -1.59 -16.02 -16.78
CA GLY A 77 -2.52 -15.74 -17.87
C GLY A 77 -3.46 -14.56 -17.60
N VAL A 78 -3.06 -13.61 -16.75
CA VAL A 78 -3.83 -12.37 -16.53
C VAL A 78 -3.95 -11.62 -17.87
N PRO A 79 -5.14 -11.12 -18.24
CA PRO A 79 -5.33 -10.45 -19.52
C PRO A 79 -4.38 -9.27 -19.72
N LYS A 80 -3.77 -9.14 -20.91
CA LYS A 80 -2.83 -8.05 -21.25
C LYS A 80 -3.42 -6.65 -21.03
N LYS A 81 -4.74 -6.47 -21.17
CA LYS A 81 -5.42 -5.20 -20.86
C LYS A 81 -5.34 -4.78 -19.39
N VAL A 82 -5.13 -5.74 -18.47
CA VAL A 82 -4.93 -5.49 -17.03
C VAL A 82 -3.46 -5.20 -16.77
N ILE A 83 -2.55 -6.01 -17.34
CA ILE A 83 -1.10 -5.89 -17.17
C ILE A 83 -0.57 -4.56 -17.73
N ASN A 84 -1.01 -4.17 -18.93
CA ASN A 84 -0.51 -2.99 -19.63
C ASN A 84 -1.18 -1.69 -19.18
N LYS A 85 -2.10 -1.74 -18.21
CA LYS A 85 -2.74 -0.55 -17.67
C LYS A 85 -1.81 0.10 -16.66
N ASP A 86 -1.62 1.41 -16.77
CA ASP A 86 -0.87 2.18 -15.77
C ASP A 86 -1.41 1.93 -14.35
N PRO A 87 -0.53 1.63 -13.37
CA PRO A 87 -0.91 1.54 -11.96
C PRO A 87 -1.62 2.80 -11.48
N SER A 88 -2.80 2.60 -10.92
CA SER A 88 -3.67 3.65 -10.45
C SER A 88 -4.60 3.11 -9.37
N ALA A 89 -4.63 3.79 -8.23
CA ALA A 89 -5.63 3.60 -7.19
C ALA A 89 -7.08 3.90 -7.65
N GLY A 90 -7.27 4.48 -8.84
CA GLY A 90 -8.58 4.73 -9.44
C GLY A 90 -9.43 5.74 -8.66
N LEU A 91 -8.78 6.62 -7.91
CA LEU A 91 -9.44 7.53 -6.97
C LEU A 91 -9.98 8.79 -7.64
N TRP A 92 -9.41 9.21 -8.77
CA TRP A 92 -9.89 10.28 -9.65
C TRP A 92 -9.31 10.14 -11.08
N LYS A 93 -9.91 10.85 -12.04
CA LYS A 93 -9.52 10.78 -13.46
C LYS A 93 -8.06 11.22 -13.67
N GLY A 94 -7.30 10.41 -14.40
CA GLY A 94 -5.91 10.71 -14.77
C GLY A 94 -4.88 10.52 -13.65
N GLN A 95 -5.29 9.97 -12.51
CA GLN A 95 -4.40 9.57 -11.42
C GLN A 95 -3.54 8.39 -11.83
N THR A 96 -2.25 8.43 -11.48
CA THR A 96 -1.33 7.29 -11.58
C THR A 96 -0.45 7.30 -10.34
N ASP A 97 -0.10 6.12 -9.84
CA ASP A 97 0.60 5.99 -8.56
C ASP A 97 1.97 6.67 -8.59
N GLU A 98 2.73 6.49 -9.67
CA GLU A 98 4.06 7.09 -9.84
C GLU A 98 4.05 8.63 -9.84
N LYS A 99 2.98 9.25 -10.35
CA LYS A 99 2.83 10.72 -10.30
C LYS A 99 2.58 11.22 -8.89
N GLU A 100 1.83 10.47 -8.09
CA GLU A 100 1.60 10.82 -6.69
C GLU A 100 2.82 10.58 -5.81
N MET A 101 3.51 9.46 -6.01
CA MET A 101 4.73 9.14 -5.28
C MET A 101 5.89 10.07 -5.69
N GLY A 102 5.90 10.55 -6.93
CA GLY A 102 6.97 11.40 -7.46
C GLY A 102 8.24 10.63 -7.89
N THR A 103 8.15 9.30 -7.92
CA THR A 103 9.15 8.31 -8.35
C THR A 103 8.45 7.16 -9.07
N THR A 104 9.21 6.27 -9.74
CA THR A 104 8.66 5.12 -10.47
C THR A 104 8.82 3.82 -9.70
N TYR A 105 7.98 2.83 -10.00
CA TYR A 105 8.10 1.49 -9.44
C TYR A 105 9.45 0.84 -9.78
N GLU A 106 9.95 1.05 -11.01
CA GLU A 106 11.28 0.59 -11.41
C GLU A 106 12.37 1.11 -10.47
N LYS A 107 12.33 2.41 -10.11
CA LYS A 107 13.31 2.99 -9.18
C LYS A 107 13.15 2.46 -7.76
N ILE A 108 11.92 2.20 -7.32
CA ILE A 108 11.66 1.58 -6.01
C ILE A 108 12.25 0.17 -5.99
N ASP A 109 11.98 -0.64 -7.02
CA ASP A 109 12.53 -2.00 -7.14
C ASP A 109 14.07 -1.99 -7.16
N LEU A 110 14.69 -1.10 -7.94
CA LEU A 110 16.16 -0.93 -7.96
C LEU A 110 16.72 -0.52 -6.59
N TYR A 111 16.05 0.40 -5.90
CA TYR A 111 16.43 0.81 -4.54
C TYR A 111 16.35 -0.35 -3.54
N LEU A 112 15.29 -1.15 -3.61
CA LEU A 112 15.10 -2.34 -2.76
C LEU A 112 16.14 -3.43 -3.04
N ASP A 113 16.65 -3.50 -4.27
CA ASP A 113 17.78 -4.37 -4.67
C ASP A 113 19.16 -3.82 -4.21
N GLY A 114 19.21 -2.64 -3.58
CA GLY A 114 20.47 -1.98 -3.20
C GLY A 114 21.26 -1.40 -4.37
N LYS A 115 20.62 -1.22 -5.54
CA LYS A 115 21.25 -0.65 -6.74
C LYS A 115 21.24 0.88 -6.67
N SER A 116 22.18 1.49 -7.40
CA SER A 116 22.26 2.95 -7.51
C SER A 116 21.06 3.52 -8.29
N ILE A 117 20.47 4.58 -7.76
CA ILE A 117 19.38 5.35 -8.38
C ILE A 117 19.65 6.85 -8.21
N PRO A 118 18.98 7.75 -8.96
CA PRO A 118 19.17 9.19 -8.78
C PRO A 118 18.85 9.62 -7.35
N GLU A 119 19.68 10.51 -6.80
CA GLU A 119 19.59 10.96 -5.40
C GLU A 119 18.22 11.58 -5.05
N ARG A 120 17.58 12.24 -6.02
CA ARG A 120 16.21 12.76 -5.89
C ARG A 120 15.21 11.65 -5.53
N ASP A 121 15.24 10.54 -6.26
CA ASP A 121 14.29 9.44 -6.09
C ASP A 121 14.57 8.68 -4.79
N MET A 122 15.85 8.49 -4.44
CA MET A 122 16.24 7.90 -3.15
C MET A 122 15.67 8.70 -1.96
N ARG A 123 15.80 10.03 -1.97
CA ARG A 123 15.23 10.91 -0.93
C ARG A 123 13.72 10.81 -0.84
N ILE A 124 13.03 10.72 -1.99
CA ILE A 124 11.58 10.55 -2.03
C ILE A 124 11.18 9.24 -1.36
N ILE A 125 11.82 8.13 -1.75
CA ILE A 125 11.53 6.78 -1.24
C ILE A 125 11.77 6.69 0.27
N GLN A 126 12.91 7.20 0.76
CA GLN A 126 13.24 7.21 2.20
C GLN A 126 12.21 8.04 2.99
N LYS A 127 11.90 9.25 2.52
CA LYS A 127 10.91 10.11 3.17
C LYS A 127 9.53 9.47 3.23
N MET A 128 9.10 8.80 2.16
CA MET A 128 7.84 8.06 2.15
C MET A 128 7.86 6.90 3.15
N HIS A 129 8.96 6.14 3.19
CA HIS A 129 9.13 5.05 4.14
C HIS A 129 9.04 5.55 5.59
N GLU A 130 9.83 6.55 5.96
CA GLU A 130 9.86 7.12 7.31
C GLU A 130 8.50 7.65 7.75
N ASN A 131 7.85 8.47 6.92
CA ASN A 131 6.55 9.06 7.24
C ASN A 131 5.42 8.03 7.35
N SER A 132 5.60 6.86 6.75
CA SER A 132 4.58 5.79 6.74
C SER A 132 4.88 4.67 7.73
N ALA A 133 5.91 4.78 8.57
CA ALA A 133 6.29 3.73 9.54
C ALA A 133 5.09 3.26 10.39
N HIS A 134 4.25 4.21 10.82
CA HIS A 134 3.04 3.94 11.60
C HIS A 134 1.97 3.11 10.88
N LYS A 135 2.08 2.88 9.56
CA LYS A 135 1.15 2.05 8.79
C LYS A 135 1.54 0.57 8.81
N ARG A 136 2.81 0.26 9.06
CA ARG A 136 3.37 -1.10 9.05
C ARG A 136 3.49 -1.72 10.45
N THR A 137 3.07 -0.99 11.48
CA THR A 137 3.08 -1.45 12.86
C THR A 137 1.67 -1.46 13.42
N VAL A 138 1.43 -2.37 14.37
CA VAL A 138 0.23 -2.32 15.21
C VAL A 138 0.16 -0.99 15.96
N PRO A 139 -1.03 -0.48 16.29
CA PRO A 139 -1.17 0.73 17.09
C PRO A 139 -0.27 0.70 18.33
N PRO A 140 0.57 1.72 18.55
CA PRO A 140 1.42 1.74 19.74
C PRO A 140 0.54 1.80 20.99
N SER A 141 0.82 0.94 21.96
CA SER A 141 0.23 0.99 23.30
C SER A 141 1.31 1.34 24.32
N PRO A 142 0.98 2.08 25.40
CA PRO A 142 1.89 2.23 26.52
C PRO A 142 2.29 0.84 27.05
N LYS A 143 3.58 0.63 27.28
CA LYS A 143 4.02 -0.54 28.04
C LYS A 143 3.60 -0.31 29.48
N LEU A 144 2.87 -1.24 30.08
CA LEU A 144 2.73 -1.25 31.53
C LEU A 144 4.14 -1.35 32.09
N ALA A 145 4.53 -0.40 32.95
CA ALA A 145 5.71 -0.59 33.77
C ALA A 145 5.51 -1.94 34.48
N HIS A 146 6.49 -2.83 34.37
CA HIS A 146 6.46 -4.09 35.10
C HIS A 146 6.17 -3.74 36.57
N TYR A 147 5.02 -4.14 37.09
CA TYR A 147 4.92 -4.34 38.52
C TYR A 147 5.89 -5.48 38.78
N SER A 148 7.06 -5.15 39.33
CA SER A 148 7.91 -6.14 39.96
C SER A 148 7.06 -6.78 41.06
N GLU A 149 6.66 -8.03 40.86
CA GLU A 149 6.25 -8.87 41.97
C GLU A 149 7.51 -9.04 42.84
N GLU A 150 7.56 -8.27 43.93
CA GLU A 150 8.37 -8.62 45.11
C GLU A 150 7.72 -9.81 45.84
#